data_AF-A0A1Y2J230-F1
#
_entry.id   AF-A0A1Y2J230-F1
#
_cell.length_a   1.000
_cell.length_b   1.000
_cell.length_c   1.000
_cell.angle_alpha   90.00
_cell.angle_beta   90.00
_cell.angle_gamma   90.00
#
_symmetry.space_group_name_H-M   'P 1'
#
loop_
_entity.id
_entity.type
_entity.pdbx_description
1 polymer ?
#
loop_
_entity_poly.entity_id
_entity_poly.type
_entity_poly.pdbx_seq_one_letter_code
_entity_poly.pdbx_strand_id
1 'polypeptide(L)'
;MHPTPAAFRPLTHRILTGAGVRYARNLKPANVSKRSILTLKDHVYFSKATAEGPGRNGVVKSFGDAPLELKMSMPKATGGKGDGQNPEQLFAMGYASCFLGALQLAAARANKKEIAENAKVTANVFLGHPSEPDIDGFGLRVEINVEGCHDDAIIAAAHEFCPYSRALKHGAEVTVRKV
;
A
#
# COMPACT_ATOMS: atom_id res chain seq x y z
N MET A 1 -77.62 20.22 -13.72
CA MET A 1 -76.25 20.65 -13.38
C MET A 1 -75.28 19.64 -13.95
N HIS A 2 -74.53 20.03 -14.98
CA HIS A 2 -73.59 19.16 -15.69
C HIS A 2 -72.26 19.03 -14.93
N PRO A 3 -71.66 17.83 -14.84
CA PRO A 3 -70.30 17.65 -14.33
C PRO A 3 -69.27 17.95 -15.43
N THR A 4 -68.33 18.85 -15.13
CA THR A 4 -67.21 19.24 -15.99
C THR A 4 -66.17 18.12 -16.09
N PRO A 5 -65.57 17.85 -17.26
CA PRO A 5 -64.71 16.69 -17.47
C PRO A 5 -63.29 16.88 -16.92
N ALA A 6 -62.70 15.74 -16.56
CA ALA A 6 -61.35 15.57 -16.03
C ALA A 6 -60.26 16.09 -16.99
N ALA A 7 -59.32 16.87 -16.46
CA ALA A 7 -58.07 17.20 -17.12
C ALA A 7 -56.93 16.36 -16.52
N PHE A 8 -56.49 15.35 -17.26
CA PHE A 8 -55.25 14.61 -17.02
C PHE A 8 -54.06 15.58 -17.13
N ARG A 9 -53.32 15.76 -16.04
CA ARG A 9 -51.99 16.40 -16.05
C ARG A 9 -50.92 15.32 -15.87
N PRO A 10 -49.94 15.22 -16.78
CA PRO A 10 -48.92 14.19 -16.69
C PRO A 10 -47.97 14.47 -15.51
N LEU A 11 -47.69 13.42 -14.76
CA LEU A 11 -46.63 13.34 -13.75
C LEU A 11 -45.28 13.54 -14.44
N THR A 12 -44.75 14.76 -14.43
CA THR A 12 -43.34 14.97 -14.74
C THR A 12 -42.51 14.54 -13.54
N HIS A 13 -41.91 13.36 -13.71
CA HIS A 13 -40.97 12.76 -12.78
C HIS A 13 -39.85 13.73 -12.40
N ARG A 14 -39.68 13.94 -11.09
CA ARG A 14 -38.39 14.27 -10.48
C ARG A 14 -37.40 13.18 -10.90
N ILE A 15 -36.50 13.52 -11.82
CA ILE A 15 -35.28 12.76 -12.07
C ILE A 15 -34.13 13.72 -11.79
N LEU A 16 -33.48 13.49 -10.65
CA LEU A 16 -32.14 13.98 -10.35
C LEU A 16 -31.19 13.27 -11.31
N THR A 17 -30.81 13.92 -12.39
CA THR A 17 -29.77 13.43 -13.30
C THR A 17 -28.62 14.42 -13.36
N GLY A 18 -27.46 13.98 -12.86
CA GLY A 18 -26.17 14.35 -13.40
C GLY A 18 -25.64 15.74 -13.04
N ALA A 19 -25.29 15.94 -11.77
CA ALA A 19 -24.15 16.80 -11.46
C ALA A 19 -22.90 16.11 -12.04
N GLY A 20 -22.64 16.34 -13.32
CA GLY A 20 -21.43 15.90 -13.99
C GLY A 20 -20.25 16.49 -13.23
N VAL A 21 -19.48 15.60 -12.61
CA VAL A 21 -18.12 15.86 -12.12
C VAL A 21 -17.37 16.51 -13.28
N ARG A 22 -17.19 17.84 -13.20
CA ARG A 22 -16.30 18.57 -14.10
C ARG A 22 -14.90 18.10 -13.79
N TYR A 23 -14.50 17.01 -14.44
CA TYR A 23 -13.12 16.58 -14.55
C TYR A 23 -12.27 17.81 -14.84
N ALA A 24 -11.33 18.08 -13.94
CA ALA A 24 -10.36 19.16 -14.06
C ALA A 24 -9.72 19.11 -15.45
N ARG A 25 -10.19 19.97 -16.36
CA ARG A 25 -9.51 20.22 -17.63
C ARG A 25 -8.29 21.08 -17.32
N ASN A 26 -7.13 20.61 -17.78
CA ASN A 26 -5.82 21.24 -17.76
C ASN A 26 -4.99 21.12 -16.47
N LEU A 27 -4.76 19.89 -16.01
CA LEU A 27 -3.48 19.59 -15.36
C LEU A 27 -2.44 19.36 -16.47
N LYS A 28 -1.59 20.35 -16.73
CA LYS A 28 -0.27 20.07 -17.35
C LYS A 28 0.38 18.97 -16.50
N PRO A 29 1.09 17.98 -17.06
CA PRO A 29 1.87 17.04 -16.25
C PRO A 29 2.95 17.87 -15.56
N ALA A 30 2.63 18.30 -14.36
CA ALA A 30 3.51 19.08 -13.55
C ALA A 30 4.53 18.05 -13.08
N ASN A 31 5.69 18.03 -13.75
CA ASN A 31 6.88 17.35 -13.26
C ASN A 31 7.35 18.11 -12.01
N VAL A 32 6.55 18.04 -10.95
CA VAL A 32 6.78 18.70 -9.67
C VAL A 32 7.48 17.68 -8.82
N SER A 33 8.76 17.47 -9.15
CA SER A 33 9.66 16.79 -8.23
C SER A 33 9.95 17.75 -7.08
N LYS A 34 9.15 17.68 -6.02
CA LYS A 34 9.59 18.17 -4.71
C LYS A 34 10.65 17.19 -4.22
N ARG A 35 11.91 17.62 -4.22
CA ARG A 35 13.00 16.85 -3.62
C ARG A 35 12.69 16.66 -2.13
N SER A 36 12.54 15.41 -1.70
CA SER A 36 12.48 15.02 -0.30
C SER A 36 13.86 14.53 0.16
N ILE A 37 14.02 14.32 1.47
CA ILE A 37 15.23 13.69 2.04
C ILE A 37 15.51 12.29 1.47
N LEU A 38 14.52 11.65 0.82
CA LEU A 38 14.64 10.33 0.20
C LEU A 38 14.69 10.39 -1.33
N THR A 39 14.80 11.58 -1.93
CA THR A 39 15.01 11.68 -3.38
C THR A 39 16.37 11.12 -3.76
N LEU A 40 16.37 10.15 -4.69
CA LEU A 40 17.56 9.47 -5.15
C LEU A 40 18.43 10.40 -6.01
N LYS A 41 19.75 10.41 -5.76
CA LYS A 41 20.75 11.03 -6.64
C LYS A 41 21.13 10.07 -7.78
N ASP A 42 21.29 8.81 -7.44
CA ASP A 42 21.63 7.65 -8.29
C ASP A 42 20.83 6.42 -7.83
N HIS A 43 20.95 5.30 -8.54
CA HIS A 43 20.34 4.04 -8.14
C HIS A 43 21.37 2.91 -8.25
N VAL A 44 21.35 2.00 -7.28
CA VAL A 44 22.19 0.79 -7.27
C VAL A 44 21.50 -0.40 -7.95
N TYR A 45 20.16 -0.37 -7.99
CA TYR A 45 19.32 -1.42 -8.54
C TYR A 45 17.97 -0.83 -8.96
N PHE A 46 17.34 -1.42 -9.98
CA PHE A 46 15.94 -1.16 -10.32
C PHE A 46 15.22 -2.48 -10.63
N SER A 47 13.91 -2.52 -10.36
CA SER A 47 13.04 -3.63 -10.73
C SER A 47 11.85 -3.10 -11.52
N LYS A 48 11.33 -3.89 -12.45
CA LYS A 48 10.15 -3.56 -13.26
C LYS A 48 9.07 -4.62 -13.04
N ALA A 49 7.83 -4.18 -12.90
CA ALA A 49 6.65 -5.04 -12.95
C ALA A 49 5.49 -4.35 -13.67
N THR A 50 4.62 -5.15 -14.29
CA THR A 50 3.40 -4.70 -14.96
C THR A 50 2.20 -5.45 -14.39
N ALA A 51 1.13 -4.72 -14.06
CA ALA A 51 -0.16 -5.30 -13.69
C ALA A 51 -1.17 -5.09 -14.83
N GLU A 52 -1.91 -6.15 -15.18
CA GLU A 52 -2.88 -6.17 -16.27
C GLU A 52 -4.20 -6.80 -15.81
N GLY A 53 -5.33 -6.24 -16.27
CA GLY A 53 -6.67 -6.70 -15.91
C GLY A 53 -7.50 -5.67 -15.13
N PRO A 54 -8.67 -6.06 -14.60
CA PRO A 54 -9.61 -5.14 -13.98
C PRO A 54 -9.19 -4.78 -12.54
N GLY A 55 -8.41 -3.71 -12.42
CA GLY A 55 -8.05 -3.09 -11.14
C GLY A 55 -7.22 -4.01 -10.26
N ARG A 56 -7.76 -4.38 -9.09
CA ARG A 56 -7.11 -5.27 -8.11
C ARG A 56 -7.24 -6.76 -8.44
N ASN A 57 -7.81 -7.09 -9.61
CA ASN A 57 -7.86 -8.45 -10.16
C ASN A 57 -7.06 -8.51 -11.46
N GLY A 58 -6.57 -9.69 -11.81
CA GLY A 58 -5.85 -9.91 -13.06
C GLY A 58 -4.52 -10.61 -12.82
N VAL A 59 -3.46 -10.14 -13.48
CA VAL A 59 -2.11 -10.71 -13.36
C VAL A 59 -1.11 -9.59 -13.14
N VAL A 60 -0.12 -9.83 -12.27
CA VAL A 60 1.07 -8.98 -12.15
C VAL A 60 2.31 -9.79 -12.52
N LYS A 61 3.19 -9.20 -13.32
CA LYS A 61 4.42 -9.83 -13.80
C LYS A 61 5.62 -8.94 -13.56
N SER A 62 6.67 -9.45 -12.93
CA SER A 62 7.98 -8.80 -12.84
C SER A 62 8.91 -9.23 -13.97
N PHE A 63 9.93 -8.42 -14.22
CA PHE A 63 10.95 -8.63 -15.24
C PHE A 63 12.35 -8.52 -14.62
N GLY A 64 13.32 -9.26 -15.17
CA GLY A 64 14.70 -9.30 -14.69
C GLY A 64 15.22 -10.73 -14.62
N ASP A 65 16.24 -10.95 -13.80
CA ASP A 65 16.97 -12.24 -13.71
C ASP A 65 16.07 -13.40 -13.26
N ALA A 66 15.14 -13.15 -12.35
CA ALA A 66 14.17 -14.12 -11.83
C ALA A 66 12.75 -13.53 -11.87
N PRO A 67 12.06 -13.57 -13.04
CA PRO A 67 10.73 -12.99 -13.18
C PRO A 67 9.69 -13.79 -12.38
N LEU A 68 8.71 -13.08 -11.83
CA LEU A 68 7.59 -13.63 -11.05
C LEU A 68 6.29 -13.21 -11.72
N GLU A 69 5.36 -14.16 -11.89
CA GLU A 69 4.01 -13.89 -12.40
C GLU A 69 2.98 -14.39 -11.40
N LEU A 70 2.07 -13.52 -10.99
CA LEU A 70 1.07 -13.82 -9.96
C LEU A 70 -0.33 -13.44 -10.44
N LYS A 71 -1.29 -14.35 -10.22
CA LYS A 71 -2.70 -14.03 -10.31
C LYS A 71 -3.11 -13.16 -9.12
N MET A 72 -3.75 -12.04 -9.41
CA MET A 72 -4.26 -11.08 -8.44
C MET A 72 -5.77 -11.23 -8.27
N SER A 73 -6.25 -11.13 -7.04
CA SER A 73 -7.68 -11.22 -6.71
C SER A 73 -7.99 -10.42 -5.44
N MET A 74 -9.15 -9.78 -5.43
CA MET A 74 -9.65 -9.15 -4.21
C MET A 74 -9.92 -10.20 -3.12
N PRO A 75 -9.54 -9.95 -1.86
CA PRO A 75 -9.85 -10.84 -0.74
C PRO A 75 -11.36 -11.05 -0.54
N LYS A 76 -11.74 -12.22 -0.02
CA LYS A 76 -13.14 -12.52 0.34
C LYS A 76 -13.70 -11.53 1.36
N ALA A 77 -12.89 -11.11 2.32
CA ALA A 77 -13.26 -10.14 3.35
C ALA A 77 -13.68 -8.77 2.78
N THR A 78 -13.25 -8.45 1.57
CA THR A 78 -13.58 -7.21 0.85
C THR A 78 -14.53 -7.45 -0.33
N GLY A 79 -15.25 -8.57 -0.34
CA GLY A 79 -16.25 -8.91 -1.38
C GLY A 79 -15.67 -9.52 -2.67
N GLY A 80 -14.39 -9.90 -2.68
CA GLY A 80 -13.75 -10.55 -3.83
C GLY A 80 -13.81 -12.09 -3.80
N LYS A 81 -13.24 -12.72 -4.82
CA LYS A 81 -13.18 -14.19 -4.92
C LYS A 81 -12.14 -14.81 -3.98
N GLY A 82 -11.06 -14.07 -3.67
CA GLY A 82 -9.94 -14.54 -2.86
C GLY A 82 -9.20 -15.74 -3.46
N ASP A 83 -9.19 -15.85 -4.78
CA ASP A 83 -8.60 -16.94 -5.56
C ASP A 83 -7.28 -16.53 -6.24
N GLY A 84 -6.55 -15.62 -5.60
CA GLY A 84 -5.28 -15.05 -6.04
C GLY A 84 -4.63 -14.23 -4.92
N GLN A 85 -3.48 -13.62 -5.21
CA GLN A 85 -2.76 -12.76 -4.28
C GLN A 85 -3.33 -11.34 -4.28
N ASN A 86 -2.93 -10.51 -3.32
CA ASN A 86 -3.31 -9.11 -3.25
C ASN A 86 -2.11 -8.18 -2.99
N PRO A 87 -2.23 -6.88 -3.32
CA PRO A 87 -1.17 -5.89 -3.07
C PRO A 87 -0.66 -5.86 -1.62
N GLU A 88 -1.51 -6.06 -0.61
CA GLU A 88 -1.10 -5.99 0.79
C GLU A 88 -0.19 -7.18 1.17
N GLN A 89 -0.46 -8.38 0.64
CA GLN A 89 0.42 -9.54 0.78
C GLN A 89 1.78 -9.29 0.14
N LEU A 90 1.82 -8.73 -1.07
CA LEU A 90 3.08 -8.42 -1.75
C LEU A 90 3.88 -7.35 -0.98
N PHE A 91 3.18 -6.35 -0.44
CA PHE A 91 3.79 -5.33 0.40
C PHE A 91 4.34 -5.93 1.70
N ALA A 92 3.59 -6.82 2.36
CA ALA A 92 4.02 -7.53 3.56
C ALA A 92 5.29 -8.37 3.30
N MET A 93 5.32 -9.14 2.21
CA MET A 93 6.48 -9.94 1.83
C MET A 93 7.71 -9.08 1.57
N GLY A 94 7.54 -7.98 0.82
CA GLY A 94 8.61 -7.03 0.53
C GLY A 94 9.14 -6.36 1.80
N TYR A 95 8.25 -5.89 2.67
CA TYR A 95 8.63 -5.19 3.88
C TYR A 95 9.31 -6.12 4.89
N ALA A 96 8.76 -7.30 5.15
CA ALA A 96 9.38 -8.28 6.04
C ALA A 96 10.82 -8.62 5.60
N SER A 97 11.01 -8.89 4.31
CA SER A 97 12.34 -9.18 3.73
C SER A 97 13.28 -7.98 3.83
N CYS A 98 12.80 -6.78 3.53
CA CYS A 98 13.58 -5.55 3.59
C CYS A 98 14.03 -5.22 5.03
N PHE A 99 13.14 -5.41 6.01
CA PHE A 99 13.43 -5.15 7.41
C PHE A 99 14.40 -6.21 7.98
N LEU A 100 14.23 -7.49 7.65
CA LEU A 100 15.19 -8.53 8.05
C LEU A 100 16.61 -8.24 7.55
N GLY A 101 16.74 -7.82 6.29
CA GLY A 101 18.04 -7.41 5.75
C GLY A 101 18.64 -6.19 6.47
N ALA A 102 17.81 -5.21 6.82
CA ALA A 102 18.24 -4.05 7.61
C ALA A 102 18.67 -4.45 9.04
N LEU A 103 17.98 -5.40 9.66
CA LEU A 103 18.29 -5.93 10.99
C LEU A 103 19.65 -6.62 11.01
N GLN A 104 19.88 -7.53 10.06
CA GLN A 104 21.17 -8.23 9.93
C GLN A 104 22.32 -7.27 9.62
N LEU A 105 22.07 -6.23 8.81
CA LEU A 105 23.07 -5.20 8.54
C LEU A 105 23.38 -4.35 9.78
N ALA A 106 22.36 -3.96 10.56
CA ALA A 106 22.55 -3.21 11.80
C ALA A 106 23.37 -4.03 12.82
N ALA A 107 23.03 -5.32 12.98
CA ALA A 107 23.79 -6.25 13.82
C ALA A 107 25.24 -6.40 13.34
N ALA A 108 25.46 -6.51 12.03
CA ALA A 108 26.80 -6.58 11.45
C ALA A 108 27.64 -5.33 11.73
N ARG A 109 27.05 -4.13 11.61
CA ARG A 109 27.73 -2.85 11.91
C ARG A 109 28.08 -2.71 13.40
N ALA A 110 27.31 -3.37 14.26
CA ALA A 110 27.57 -3.43 15.70
C ALA A 110 28.55 -4.57 16.09
N ASN A 111 29.10 -5.32 15.13
CA ASN A 111 29.92 -6.52 15.36
C ASN A 111 29.21 -7.60 16.20
N LYS A 112 27.89 -7.76 16.01
CA LYS A 112 27.02 -8.72 16.72
C LYS A 112 26.19 -9.55 15.74
N LYS A 113 26.78 -10.03 14.64
CA LYS A 113 26.03 -10.70 13.53
C LYS A 113 25.18 -11.87 14.01
N GLU A 114 25.73 -12.63 14.95
CA GLU A 114 25.16 -13.84 15.54
C GLU A 114 23.78 -13.61 16.18
N ILE A 115 23.49 -12.39 16.67
CA ILE A 115 22.21 -12.11 17.35
C ILE A 115 21.03 -11.93 16.39
N ALA A 116 21.30 -11.79 15.09
CA ALA A 116 20.27 -11.60 14.06
C ALA A 116 20.35 -12.67 12.95
N GLU A 117 21.27 -13.62 13.06
CA GLU A 117 21.51 -14.65 12.05
C GLU A 117 20.27 -15.50 11.79
N ASN A 118 19.60 -15.92 12.88
CA ASN A 118 18.37 -16.72 12.83
C ASN A 118 17.10 -15.89 13.08
N ALA A 119 17.20 -14.55 13.03
CA ALA A 119 16.06 -13.69 13.27
C ALA A 119 14.99 -13.88 12.18
N LYS A 120 13.73 -13.81 12.58
CA LYS A 120 12.59 -13.81 11.66
C LYS A 120 11.85 -12.50 11.80
N VAL A 121 11.38 -11.99 10.66
CA VAL A 121 10.57 -10.79 10.63
C VAL A 121 9.25 -11.10 9.98
N THR A 122 8.17 -10.74 10.67
CA THR A 122 6.81 -10.82 10.15
C THR A 122 6.26 -9.40 10.01
N ALA A 123 5.69 -9.08 8.84
CA ALA A 123 5.02 -7.80 8.60
C ALA A 123 3.52 -8.02 8.43
N ASN A 124 2.72 -7.53 9.38
CA ASN A 124 1.27 -7.47 9.25
C ASN A 124 0.90 -6.15 8.59
N VAL A 125 0.21 -6.22 7.45
CA VAL A 125 -0.19 -5.03 6.68
C VAL A 125 -1.71 -4.91 6.71
N PHE A 126 -2.18 -3.75 7.12
CA PHE A 126 -3.59 -3.44 7.25
C PHE A 126 -3.96 -2.36 6.24
N LEU A 127 -5.07 -2.57 5.54
CA LEU A 127 -5.69 -1.59 4.63
C LEU A 127 -7.00 -1.11 5.27
N GLY A 128 -7.19 0.20 5.37
CA GLY A 128 -8.38 0.77 6.00
C GLY A 128 -8.56 2.25 5.69
N HIS A 129 -9.64 2.85 6.18
CA HIS A 129 -9.84 4.30 6.07
C HIS A 129 -8.91 5.03 7.04
N PRO A 130 -8.34 6.20 6.65
CA PRO A 130 -7.59 7.06 7.56
C PRO A 130 -8.39 7.44 8.81
N SER A 131 -7.70 7.75 9.90
CA SER A 131 -8.31 8.24 11.14
C SER A 131 -8.88 9.65 10.99
N GLU A 132 -8.31 10.44 10.09
CA GLU A 132 -8.71 11.81 9.82
C GLU A 132 -9.99 11.81 8.98
N PRO A 133 -11.11 12.36 9.49
CA PRO A 133 -12.43 12.21 8.87
C PRO A 133 -12.56 12.88 7.49
N ASP A 134 -11.68 13.83 7.19
CA ASP A 134 -11.72 14.62 5.96
C ASP A 134 -10.78 14.08 4.85
N ILE A 135 -10.15 12.93 5.07
CA ILE A 135 -9.28 12.29 4.07
C ILE A 135 -10.03 11.14 3.39
N ASP A 136 -10.44 11.37 2.15
CA ASP A 136 -11.02 10.33 1.30
C ASP A 136 -9.97 9.28 0.91
N GLY A 137 -10.41 8.02 0.78
CA GLY A 137 -9.60 6.91 0.29
C GLY A 137 -9.11 5.95 1.37
N PHE A 138 -8.11 5.13 1.03
CA PHE A 138 -7.53 4.12 1.92
C PHE A 138 -6.11 4.51 2.34
N GLY A 139 -5.77 4.25 3.60
CA GLY A 139 -4.43 4.27 4.15
C GLY A 139 -3.90 2.87 4.48
N LEU A 140 -2.62 2.81 4.85
CA LEU A 140 -1.97 1.60 5.34
C LEU A 140 -1.55 1.78 6.81
N ARG A 141 -1.60 0.70 7.56
CA ARG A 141 -0.92 0.55 8.86
C ARG A 141 -0.09 -0.73 8.83
N VAL A 142 1.09 -0.70 9.43
CA VAL A 142 2.00 -1.85 9.45
C VAL A 142 2.44 -2.19 10.87
N GLU A 143 2.48 -3.47 11.18
CA GLU A 143 3.12 -4.00 12.38
C GLU A 143 4.28 -4.92 11.97
N ILE A 144 5.48 -4.61 12.44
CA ILE A 144 6.67 -5.42 12.25
C ILE A 144 6.95 -6.16 13.55
N ASN A 145 6.97 -7.49 13.48
CA ASN A 145 7.31 -8.38 14.58
C ASN A 145 8.67 -9.02 14.32
N VAL A 146 9.60 -8.86 15.26
CA VAL A 146 10.97 -9.37 15.18
C VAL A 146 11.14 -10.49 16.20
N GLU A 147 11.38 -11.70 15.72
CA GLU A 147 11.67 -12.88 16.54
C GLU A 147 13.16 -13.20 16.46
N GLY A 148 13.76 -13.65 17.58
CA GLY A 148 15.14 -14.13 17.61
C GLY A 148 16.23 -13.04 17.70
N CYS A 149 15.86 -11.76 17.74
CA CYS A 149 16.75 -10.64 18.07
C CYS A 149 16.12 -9.82 19.21
N HIS A 150 16.82 -9.66 20.32
CA HIS A 150 16.30 -8.98 21.52
C HIS A 150 17.03 -7.67 21.86
N ASP A 151 17.99 -7.25 21.02
CA ASP A 151 18.74 -6.00 21.18
C ASP A 151 17.94 -4.84 20.58
N ASP A 152 17.33 -4.03 21.45
CA ASP A 152 16.46 -2.91 21.06
C ASP A 152 17.21 -1.85 20.24
N ALA A 153 18.50 -1.63 20.50
CA ALA A 153 19.29 -0.65 19.77
C ALA A 153 19.51 -1.09 18.31
N ILE A 154 19.72 -2.40 18.09
CA ILE A 154 19.85 -2.97 16.75
C ILE A 154 18.51 -2.94 16.00
N ILE A 155 17.40 -3.26 16.67
CA ILE A 155 16.06 -3.18 16.07
C ILE A 155 15.72 -1.74 15.67
N ALA A 156 15.99 -0.77 16.56
CA ALA A 156 15.77 0.64 16.27
C ALA A 156 16.64 1.13 15.09
N ALA A 157 17.92 0.75 15.07
CA ALA A 157 18.82 1.07 13.96
C ALA A 157 18.35 0.43 12.63
N ALA A 158 17.80 -0.78 12.68
CA ALA A 158 17.21 -1.43 11.51
C ALA A 158 16.00 -0.65 10.98
N HIS A 159 15.13 -0.16 11.86
CA HIS A 159 13.97 0.64 11.46
C HIS A 159 14.38 1.97 10.80
N GLU A 160 15.39 2.66 11.32
CA GLU A 160 15.91 3.89 10.70
C GLU A 160 16.65 3.64 9.37
N PHE A 161 17.21 2.44 9.17
CA PHE A 161 17.95 2.11 7.95
C PHE A 161 17.08 1.52 6.84
N CYS A 162 16.07 0.72 7.20
CA CYS A 162 15.21 -0.01 6.27
C CYS A 162 14.54 0.95 5.27
N PRO A 163 14.78 0.78 3.94
CA PRO A 163 14.16 1.64 2.92
C PRO A 163 12.64 1.75 3.01
N TYR A 164 11.93 0.68 3.34
CA TYR A 164 10.47 0.66 3.45
C TYR A 164 10.00 1.48 4.66
N SER A 165 10.66 1.32 5.82
CA SER A 165 10.38 2.13 7.00
C SER A 165 10.62 3.61 6.75
N ARG A 166 11.73 3.96 6.11
CA ARG A 166 12.03 5.35 5.77
C ARG A 166 10.98 5.94 4.82
N ALA A 167 10.56 5.18 3.80
CA ALA A 167 9.54 5.62 2.86
C ALA A 167 8.18 5.88 3.53
N LEU A 168 7.84 5.10 4.56
CA LEU A 168 6.57 5.22 5.28
C LEU A 168 6.60 6.16 6.49
N LYS A 169 7.74 6.74 6.86
CA LYS A 169 7.93 7.54 8.10
C LYS A 169 6.85 8.60 8.36
N HIS A 170 6.26 9.16 7.31
CA HIS A 170 5.15 10.11 7.39
C HIS A 170 3.93 9.71 6.55
N GLY A 171 3.95 8.51 5.95
CA GLY A 171 2.91 8.03 5.04
C GLY A 171 1.99 6.98 5.65
N ALA A 172 2.42 6.30 6.72
CA ALA A 172 1.66 5.27 7.41
C ALA A 172 2.10 5.16 8.88
N GLU A 173 1.19 4.70 9.74
CA GLU A 173 1.58 4.23 11.07
C GLU A 173 2.33 2.91 10.94
N VAL A 174 3.58 2.88 11.41
CA VAL A 174 4.39 1.66 11.48
C VAL A 174 4.81 1.42 12.92
N THR A 175 4.46 0.25 13.46
CA THR A 175 4.95 -0.20 14.76
C THR A 175 5.98 -1.31 14.58
N VAL A 176 6.99 -1.34 15.45
CA VAL A 176 8.01 -2.40 15.48
C VAL A 176 8.05 -2.96 16.88
N ARG A 177 7.95 -4.29 17.00
CA ARG A 177 7.95 -5.01 18.27
C ARG A 177 8.90 -6.18 18.18
N LYS A 178 9.66 -6.40 19.26
CA LYS A 178 10.29 -7.69 19.51
C LYS A 178 9.23 -8.66 20.04
N VAL A 179 9.28 -9.90 19.57
CA VAL A 179 8.39 -11.00 19.98
C VAL A 179 9.21 -12.11 20.61
#